data_AF-A0A0H5Q671-F1
#
_entry.id   AF-A0A0H5Q671-F1
#
_cell.length_a   1.000
_cell.length_b   1.000
_cell.length_c   1.000
_cell.angle_alpha   90.00
_cell.angle_beta   90.00
_cell.angle_gamma   90.00
#
_symmetry.space_group_name_H-M   'P 1'
#
loop_
_entity.id
_entity.type
_entity.pdbx_description
1 polymer ?
#
loop_
_entity_poly.entity_id
_entity_poly.type
_entity_poly.pdbx_seq_one_letter_code
_entity_poly.pdbx_strand_id
1 'polypeptide(L)'
;MSMLTLNGLVQNVFTKPESKDRETGEVRPATENVQILAENFMESGEKRLEMVTLKVPRGDVYRKLVGHQVRIPVGAFVANGSILYYALKNEPMPQQAA
;
A
#
# COMPACT_ATOMS: atom_id res chain seq x y z
N MET A 1 18.17 1.62 12.02
CA MET A 1 17.76 1.15 10.68
C MET A 1 16.66 2.07 10.18
N SER A 2 16.91 2.80 9.10
CA SER A 2 15.94 3.73 8.51
C SER A 2 14.91 2.90 7.73
N MET A 3 13.71 2.73 8.28
CA MET A 3 12.58 2.21 7.50
C MET A 3 11.93 3.37 6.77
N LEU A 4 11.76 3.23 5.46
CA LEU A 4 10.88 4.12 4.70
C LEU A 4 9.46 3.91 5.21
N THR A 5 8.75 4.99 5.51
CA THR A 5 7.37 4.92 6.00
C THR A 5 6.45 5.66 5.04
N LEU A 6 5.39 4.98 4.60
CA LEU A 6 4.28 5.57 3.89
C LEU A 6 3.30 6.13 4.92
N ASN A 7 3.12 7.45 4.90
CA ASN A 7 2.15 8.15 5.74
C ASN A 7 0.97 8.55 4.85
N GLY A 8 -0.24 8.27 5.30
CA GLY A 8 -1.43 8.63 4.54
C GLY A 8 -2.72 8.16 5.16
N LEU A 9 -3.82 8.48 4.49
CA LEU A 9 -5.16 8.09 4.89
C LEU A 9 -5.50 6.72 4.28
N VAL A 10 -5.93 5.75 5.10
CA VAL A 10 -6.47 4.50 4.56
C VAL A 10 -7.81 4.79 3.91
N GLN A 11 -7.85 4.79 2.58
CA GLN A 11 -9.07 5.14 1.84
C GLN A 11 -9.97 3.93 1.62
N ASN A 12 -9.39 2.76 1.34
CA ASN A 12 -10.15 1.57 0.97
C ASN A 12 -9.34 0.28 1.22
N VAL A 13 -10.04 -0.84 1.41
CA VAL A 13 -9.46 -2.18 1.49
C VAL A 13 -10.32 -3.14 0.69
N PHE A 14 -9.70 -3.87 -0.25
CA PHE A 14 -10.41 -4.81 -1.11
C PHE A 14 -9.61 -6.10 -1.33
N THR A 15 -10.35 -7.19 -1.46
CA THR A 15 -9.80 -8.50 -1.82
C THR A 15 -9.79 -8.64 -3.33
N LYS A 16 -8.63 -8.90 -3.92
CA LYS A 16 -8.54 -9.30 -5.33
C LYS A 16 -8.72 -10.82 -5.39
N PRO A 17 -9.74 -11.34 -6.09
CA PRO A 17 -9.97 -12.77 -6.20
C PRO A 17 -8.78 -13.44 -6.89
N GLU A 18 -8.66 -14.75 -6.70
CA GLU A 18 -7.69 -15.54 -7.43
C GLU A 18 -7.91 -15.38 -8.94
N SER A 19 -6.81 -15.24 -9.67
CA SER A 19 -6.85 -15.08 -11.12
C SER A 19 -5.93 -16.10 -11.73
N LYS A 20 -6.46 -16.89 -12.66
CA LYS A 20 -5.64 -17.77 -13.48
C LYS A 20 -5.15 -16.99 -14.69
N ASP A 21 -3.84 -16.97 -14.88
CA ASP A 21 -3.26 -16.44 -16.10
C ASP A 21 -3.65 -17.35 -17.28
N ARG A 22 -4.28 -16.78 -18.31
CA ARG A 22 -4.81 -17.54 -19.44
C ARG A 22 -3.70 -18.06 -20.35
N GLU A 23 -2.54 -17.43 -20.37
CA GLU A 23 -1.42 -17.80 -21.24
C GLU A 23 -0.46 -18.75 -20.53
N THR A 24 -0.13 -18.48 -19.26
CA THR A 24 0.86 -19.29 -18.52
C THR A 24 0.23 -20.38 -17.65
N GLY A 25 -1.08 -20.33 -17.42
CA GLY A 25 -1.79 -21.26 -16.53
C GLY A 25 -1.50 -21.03 -15.05
N GLU A 26 -0.66 -20.04 -14.69
CA GLU A 26 -0.30 -19.75 -13.31
C GLU A 26 -1.51 -19.25 -12.51
N VAL A 27 -1.78 -19.91 -11.38
CA VAL A 27 -2.80 -19.50 -10.43
C VAL A 27 -2.22 -18.42 -9.53
N ARG A 28 -2.67 -17.17 -9.71
CA ARG A 28 -2.34 -16.07 -8.80
C ARG A 28 -3.32 -16.16 -7.63
N PRO A 29 -2.86 -16.45 -6.40
CA PRO A 29 -3.74 -16.60 -5.25
C PRO A 29 -4.46 -15.28 -4.94
N ALA A 30 -5.60 -15.36 -4.27
CA ALA A 30 -6.32 -14.19 -3.79
C ALA A 30 -5.41 -13.31 -2.92
N THR A 31 -5.49 -11.99 -3.10
CA THR A 31 -4.65 -11.04 -2.36
C THR A 31 -5.49 -9.97 -1.70
N GLU A 32 -5.16 -9.64 -0.46
CA GLU A 32 -5.71 -8.45 0.20
C GLU A 32 -4.91 -7.22 -0.25
N ASN A 33 -5.63 -6.16 -0.62
CA ASN A 33 -5.03 -4.92 -1.07
C ASN A 33 -5.62 -3.76 -0.28
N VAL A 34 -4.76 -2.87 0.18
CA VAL A 34 -5.14 -1.62 0.84
C VAL A 34 -4.77 -0.44 -0.06
N GLN A 35 -5.64 0.55 -0.13
CA GLN A 35 -5.41 1.80 -0.84
C GLN A 35 -5.20 2.93 0.15
N ILE A 36 -4.09 3.63 0.00
CA ILE A 36 -3.66 4.69 0.90
C ILE A 36 -3.49 5.96 0.09
N LEU A 37 -4.20 7.00 0.52
CA LEU A 37 -4.06 8.32 -0.04
C LEU A 37 -2.86 9.00 0.64
N ALA A 38 -1.75 9.05 -0.08
CA ALA A 38 -0.52 9.71 0.33
C ALA A 38 -0.44 11.11 -0.28
N GLU A 39 0.21 12.04 0.42
CA GLU A 39 0.51 13.37 -0.08
C GLU A 39 1.98 13.40 -0.54
N ASN A 40 2.20 13.72 -1.81
CA ASN A 40 3.52 13.91 -2.38
C ASN A 40 3.75 15.40 -2.63
N PHE A 41 4.76 15.98 -2.00
CA PHE A 41 5.08 17.40 -2.14
C PHE A 41 5.97 17.61 -3.36
N MET A 42 5.46 18.36 -4.33
CA MET A 42 6.20 18.69 -5.54
C MET A 42 7.22 19.80 -5.27
N GLU A 43 8.23 19.91 -6.13
CA GLU A 43 9.21 21.01 -6.07
C GLU A 43 8.57 22.40 -6.18
N SER A 44 7.39 22.48 -6.78
CA SER A 44 6.56 23.70 -6.84
C SER A 44 5.97 24.11 -5.49
N GLY A 45 6.05 23.26 -4.45
CA GLY A 45 5.40 23.45 -3.16
C GLY A 45 3.94 23.00 -3.14
N GLU A 46 3.38 22.57 -4.27
CA GLU A 46 2.03 22.02 -4.35
C GLU A 46 1.96 20.58 -3.84
N LYS A 47 0.79 20.21 -3.30
CA LYS A 47 0.50 18.85 -2.86
C LYS A 47 -0.12 18.06 -3.98
N ARG A 48 0.53 16.97 -4.37
CA ARG A 48 -0.04 15.95 -5.24
C ARG A 48 -0.55 14.79 -4.40
N LEU A 49 -1.85 14.56 -4.43
CA LEU A 49 -2.44 13.37 -3.82
C LEU A 49 -2.17 12.16 -4.71
N GLU A 50 -1.66 11.08 -4.11
CA GLU A 50 -1.31 9.85 -4.79
C GLU A 50 -1.98 8.66 -4.09
N MET A 51 -2.70 7.85 -4.86
CA MET A 51 -3.33 6.64 -4.35
C MET A 51 -2.36 5.47 -4.48
N VAL A 52 -1.78 5.04 -3.36
CA VAL A 52 -0.85 3.92 -3.32
C VAL A 52 -1.63 2.65 -2.96
N THR A 53 -1.54 1.62 -3.80
CA THR A 53 -2.15 0.31 -3.53
C THR A 53 -1.08 -0.67 -3.06
N LEU A 54 -1.21 -1.14 -1.81
CA LEU A 54 -0.28 -2.10 -1.22
C LEU A 54 -0.95 -3.47 -1.11
N LYS A 55 -0.28 -4.50 -1.62
CA LYS A 55 -0.63 -5.89 -1.33
C LYS A 55 -0.17 -6.22 0.09
N VAL A 56 -1.11 -6.61 0.94
CA VAL A 56 -0.86 -6.88 2.36
C VAL A 56 -1.26 -8.32 2.73
N PRO A 57 -0.57 -8.95 3.69
CA PRO A 57 -0.95 -10.28 4.15
C PRO A 57 -2.20 -10.28 5.07
N ARG A 58 -2.50 -9.15 5.73
CA ARG A 58 -3.61 -8.99 6.69
C ARG A 58 -4.43 -7.74 6.39
N GLY A 59 -5.37 -7.85 5.45
CA GLY A 59 -6.26 -6.73 5.07
C GLY A 59 -7.27 -6.34 6.16
N ASP A 60 -7.60 -7.28 7.04
CA ASP A 60 -8.52 -7.10 8.17
C ASP A 60 -8.08 -6.01 9.16
N VAL A 61 -6.77 -5.90 9.42
CA VAL A 61 -6.20 -4.86 10.29
C VAL A 61 -6.42 -3.47 9.67
N TYR A 62 -6.18 -3.34 8.37
CA TYR A 62 -6.37 -2.09 7.64
C TYR A 62 -7.85 -1.71 7.52
N ARG A 63 -8.75 -2.69 7.44
CA ARG A 63 -10.19 -2.44 7.33
C ARG A 63 -10.73 -1.68 8.55
N LYS A 64 -10.17 -1.93 9.74
CA LYS A 64 -10.50 -1.19 10.97
C LYS A 64 -9.94 0.22 11.00
N LEU A 65 -8.91 0.49 10.20
CA LEU A 65 -8.22 1.77 10.12
C LEU A 65 -8.68 2.61 8.92
N VAL A 66 -9.67 2.16 8.15
CA VAL A 66 -10.27 2.96 7.07
C VAL A 66 -10.74 4.30 7.62
N GLY A 67 -10.43 5.38 6.93
CA GLY A 67 -10.71 6.75 7.36
C GLY A 67 -9.72 7.32 8.39
N HIS A 68 -8.69 6.57 8.79
CA HIS A 68 -7.67 7.05 9.73
C HIS A 68 -6.33 7.27 9.03
N GLN A 69 -5.58 8.26 9.54
CA GLN A 69 -4.18 8.46 9.19
C GLN A 69 -3.34 7.34 9.80
N VAL A 70 -2.52 6.71 8.97
CA VAL A 70 -1.64 5.61 9.38
C VAL A 70 -0.22 5.86 8.90
N ARG A 71 0.72 5.32 9.67
CA ARG A 71 2.12 5.19 9.26
C ARG A 71 2.42 3.72 9.06
N ILE A 72 2.82 3.38 7.84
CA ILE A 72 3.15 2.01 7.48
C ILE A 72 4.60 1.98 7.02
N PRO A 73 5.45 1.16 7.63
CA PRO A 73 6.75 0.89 7.04
C PRO A 73 6.55 0.19 5.67
N VAL A 74 7.33 0.59 4.66
CA VAL A 74 7.19 0.05 3.30
C VAL A 74 8.57 -0.09 2.66
N GLY A 75 8.69 -1.05 1.75
CA GLY A 75 9.75 -1.04 0.75
C GLY A 75 9.33 -0.19 -0.46
N ALA A 76 10.30 0.42 -1.12
CA ALA A 76 10.08 1.10 -2.40
C ALA A 76 11.12 0.65 -3.42
N PHE A 77 10.70 0.55 -4.68
CA PHE A 77 11.60 0.36 -5.81
C PHE A 77 11.08 1.17 -7.02
N VAL A 78 11.99 1.55 -7.90
CA VAL A 78 11.63 2.25 -9.14
C VAL A 78 11.41 1.23 -10.24
N ALA A 79 10.27 1.31 -10.91
CA ALA A 79 10.00 0.56 -12.13
C ALA A 79 9.27 1.46 -13.12
N ASN A 80 9.66 1.42 -14.40
CA ASN A 80 9.02 2.19 -15.48
C ASN A 80 8.91 3.70 -15.17
N GLY A 81 9.90 4.27 -14.49
CA GLY A 81 9.92 5.70 -14.12
C GLY A 81 8.95 6.10 -13.00
N SER A 82 8.29 5.14 -12.33
CA SER A 82 7.42 5.39 -11.18
C SER A 82 7.93 4.64 -9.94
N ILE A 83 7.66 5.20 -8.76
CA ILE A 83 7.99 4.55 -7.49
C ILE A 83 6.85 3.58 -7.16
N LEU A 84 7.20 2.30 -7.00
CA LEU A 84 6.29 1.27 -6.53
C LEU A 84 6.60 0.95 -5.08
N TYR A 85 5.57 1.03 -4.25
CA TYR A 85 5.64 0.69 -2.84
C TYR A 85 5.11 -0.73 -2.61
N TYR A 86 5.73 -1.45 -1.68
CA TYR A 86 5.28 -2.77 -1.25
C TYR A 86 5.37 -2.91 0.26
N ALA A 87 4.41 -3.63 0.84
CA ALA A 87 4.47 -3.99 2.26
C ALA A 87 5.59 -5.01 2.50
N LEU A 88 6.38 -4.85 3.55
CA LEU A 88 7.39 -5.84 3.89
C LEU A 88 6.70 -7.05 4.55
N LYS A 89 7.19 -8.24 4.23
CA LYS A 89 6.57 -9.52 4.63
C LYS A 89 6.50 -9.75 6.15
N ASN A 90 7.31 -9.03 6.94
CA ASN A 90 7.51 -9.30 8.37
C ASN A 90 7.27 -8.05 9.25
N GLU A 91 6.47 -7.09 8.77
CA GLU A 91 6.36 -5.79 9.42
C GLU A 91 5.49 -5.74 10.69
N PRO A 92 5.86 -4.87 11.65
CA PRO A 92 4.97 -4.50 12.74
C PRO A 92 3.68 -3.88 12.20
N MET A 93 2.59 -4.10 12.93
CA MET A 93 1.25 -3.65 12.55
C MET A 93 1.23 -2.14 12.24
N PRO A 94 0.40 -1.69 11.27
CA PRO A 94 0.27 -0.26 10.97
C PRO A 94 -0.05 0.52 12.24
N GLN A 95 0.71 1.58 12.49
CA GLN A 95 0.49 2.44 13.64
C GLN A 95 -0.45 3.57 13.20
N GLN A 96 -1.51 3.77 13.97
CA GLN A 96 -2.38 4.92 13.82
C GLN A 96 -1.55 6.16 14.16
N ALA A 97 -1.53 7.15 13.27
CA ALA A 97 -0.93 8.43 13.58
C ALA A 97 -1.82 9.12 14.63
N ALA A 98 -1.23 9.54 15.74
CA ALA A 98 -1.90 10.29 16.80
C ALA A 98 -2.28 11.70 16.35
#